data_AF-A0A7S4L6L8-F1
#
_entry.id   AF-A0A7S4L6L8-F1
#
_cell.length_a   1.000
_cell.length_b   1.000
_cell.length_c   1.000
_cell.angle_alpha   90.00
_cell.angle_beta   90.00
_cell.angle_gamma   90.00
#
_symmetry.space_group_name_H-M   'P 1'
#
loop_
_entity.id
_entity.type
_entity.pdbx_description
1 polymer ?
#
loop_
_entity_poly.entity_id
_entity_poly.type
_entity_poly.pdbx_seq_one_letter_code
_entity_poly.pdbx_strand_id
1 'polypeptide(L)'
;MADFNINSEQLSKFMRICFENPLNSQVEEKVLPALEELGGHEGIVKKLRTDSVNGISSSEVDTRKSFFGSNYVEPDPPDSIFQIAWEALQDPCLIFLCFAAFVSFFFGILFHQG
;
A
#
# COMPACT_ATOMS: atom_id res chain seq x y z
N MET A 1 12.91 -17.64 21.40
CA MET A 1 12.58 -16.82 20.21
C MET A 1 12.66 -17.73 19.00
N ALA A 2 11.74 -17.63 18.05
CA ALA A 2 11.78 -18.49 16.87
C ALA A 2 12.93 -18.01 15.96
N ASP A 3 13.98 -18.82 15.84
CA ASP A 3 15.11 -18.51 14.97
C ASP A 3 14.73 -18.83 13.52
N PHE A 4 14.17 -17.85 12.81
CA PHE A 4 14.01 -17.90 11.36
C PHE A 4 15.31 -17.46 10.70
N ASN A 5 15.79 -18.24 9.73
CA ASN A 5 17.04 -17.94 9.01
C ASN A 5 16.80 -17.03 7.77
N ILE A 6 15.74 -16.22 7.85
CA ILE A 6 15.34 -15.23 6.85
C ILE A 6 14.54 -14.12 7.56
N ASN A 7 14.82 -12.87 7.21
CA ASN A 7 14.10 -11.72 7.78
C ASN A 7 12.98 -11.22 6.84
N SER A 8 12.10 -10.38 7.36
CA SER A 8 10.99 -9.78 6.59
C SER A 8 11.48 -8.84 5.48
N GLU A 9 12.63 -8.19 5.65
CA GLU A 9 13.22 -7.27 4.68
C GLU A 9 13.71 -7.99 3.42
N GLN A 10 14.40 -9.13 3.57
CA GLN A 10 14.84 -10.00 2.48
C GLN A 10 13.64 -10.54 1.71
N LEU A 11 12.59 -10.96 2.43
CA LEU A 11 11.35 -11.45 1.81
C LEU A 11 10.64 -10.32 1.04
N SER A 12 10.57 -9.12 1.62
CA SER A 12 9.98 -7.93 0.98
C SER A 12 10.76 -7.54 -0.28
N LYS A 13 12.10 -7.53 -0.22
CA LYS A 13 12.95 -7.26 -1.38
C LYS A 13 12.73 -8.27 -2.50
N PHE A 14 12.66 -9.55 -2.17
CA PHE A 14 12.36 -10.60 -3.15
C PHE A 14 10.97 -10.41 -3.78
N MET A 15 9.94 -10.18 -2.96
CA MET A 15 8.58 -9.93 -3.46
C MET A 15 8.51 -8.69 -4.36
N ARG A 16 9.25 -7.63 -4.02
CA ARG A 16 9.34 -6.44 -4.87
C ARG A 16 10.00 -6.75 -6.22
N ILE A 17 11.07 -7.53 -6.24
CA ILE A 17 11.72 -7.98 -7.48
C ILE A 17 10.72 -8.78 -8.34
N CYS A 18 9.97 -9.70 -7.75
CA CYS A 18 8.93 -10.46 -8.47
C CYS A 18 7.85 -9.55 -9.06
N PHE A 19 7.41 -8.54 -8.31
CA PHE A 19 6.34 -7.64 -8.75
C PHE A 19 6.80 -6.66 -9.85
N GLU A 20 8.02 -6.13 -9.74
CA GLU A 20 8.61 -5.19 -10.70
C GLU A 20 9.01 -5.87 -12.02
N ASN A 21 9.12 -7.20 -12.06
CA ASN A 21 9.62 -7.94 -13.21
C ASN A 21 8.66 -9.07 -13.65
N PRO A 22 7.45 -8.76 -14.14
CA PRO A 22 6.41 -9.75 -14.42
C PRO A 22 6.58 -10.49 -15.75
N LEU A 23 7.45 -10.02 -16.65
CA LEU A 23 7.66 -10.63 -17.96
C LEU A 23 8.57 -11.85 -17.85
N ASN A 24 8.25 -12.95 -18.54
CA ASN A 24 9.04 -14.19 -18.50
C ASN A 24 10.54 -13.96 -18.72
N SER A 25 10.93 -13.10 -19.66
CA SER A 25 12.34 -12.77 -19.91
C SER A 25 13.00 -12.10 -18.69
N GLN A 26 12.29 -11.24 -17.98
CA GLN A 26 12.79 -10.57 -16.77
C GLN A 26 12.76 -11.49 -15.56
N VAL A 27 11.81 -12.42 -15.50
CA VAL A 27 11.76 -13.47 -14.48
C VAL A 27 13.01 -14.33 -14.56
N GLU A 28 13.35 -14.80 -15.77
CA GLU A 28 14.56 -15.61 -15.98
C GLU A 28 15.84 -14.83 -15.66
N GLU A 29 15.90 -13.55 -16.02
CA GLU A 29 17.09 -12.71 -15.80
C GLU A 29 17.27 -12.26 -14.35
N LYS A 30 16.18 -11.97 -13.61
CA LYS A 30 16.25 -11.28 -12.31
C LYS A 30 15.58 -12.04 -11.16
N VAL A 31 14.46 -12.70 -11.40
CA VAL A 31 13.70 -13.38 -10.34
C VAL A 31 14.32 -14.74 -10.03
N LEU A 32 14.71 -15.53 -11.04
CA LEU A 32 15.32 -16.83 -10.83
C LEU A 32 16.65 -16.73 -10.06
N PRO A 33 17.58 -15.81 -10.39
CA PRO A 33 18.81 -15.67 -9.60
C PRO A 33 18.54 -15.24 -8.15
N ALA A 34 17.56 -14.35 -7.93
CA ALA A 34 17.16 -13.94 -6.58
C ALA A 34 16.53 -15.09 -5.78
N LEU A 35 15.79 -15.98 -6.45
CA LEU A 35 15.24 -17.20 -5.86
C LEU A 35 16.37 -18.20 -5.52
N GLU A 36 17.37 -18.34 -6.39
CA GLU A 36 18.54 -19.19 -6.14
C GLU A 36 19.40 -18.68 -4.97
N GLU A 37 19.59 -17.36 -4.83
CA GLU A 37 20.28 -16.74 -3.68
C GLU A 37 19.56 -17.07 -2.35
N LEU A 38 18.24 -17.22 -2.40
CA LEU A 38 17.43 -17.66 -1.27
C LEU A 38 17.52 -19.17 -0.99
N GLY A 39 18.19 -19.94 -1.85
CA GLY A 39 18.32 -21.39 -1.77
C GLY A 39 17.24 -22.15 -2.54
N GLY A 40 16.58 -21.49 -3.50
CA GLY A 40 15.48 -22.05 -4.26
C GLY A 40 14.23 -22.27 -3.41
N HIS A 41 13.27 -23.01 -3.97
CA HIS A 41 12.01 -23.29 -3.28
C HIS A 41 12.23 -24.06 -1.95
N GLU A 42 13.08 -25.09 -1.93
CA GLU A 42 13.38 -25.83 -0.71
C GLU A 42 14.10 -24.98 0.34
N GLY A 43 15.02 -24.11 -0.10
CA GLY A 43 15.72 -23.17 0.78
C GLY A 43 14.75 -22.22 1.48
N ILE A 44 13.76 -21.70 0.75
CA ILE A 44 12.71 -20.84 1.32
C ILE A 44 11.85 -21.61 2.32
N VAL A 45 11.38 -22.81 1.97
CA VAL A 45 10.57 -23.67 2.86
C VAL A 45 11.32 -23.94 4.17
N LYS A 46 12.60 -24.29 4.07
CA LYS A 46 13.48 -24.53 5.22
C LYS A 46 13.72 -23.27 6.05
N LYS A 47 13.99 -22.12 5.41
CA LYS A 47 14.25 -20.84 6.08
C LYS A 47 13.01 -20.30 6.80
N LEU A 48 11.82 -20.47 6.21
CA LEU A 48 10.53 -20.12 6.80
C LEU A 48 9.99 -21.16 7.79
N ARG A 49 10.68 -22.31 7.93
CA ARG A 49 10.30 -23.44 8.79
C ARG A 49 8.84 -23.84 8.56
N THR A 50 8.43 -23.90 7.31
CA THR A 50 7.08 -24.35 6.92
C THR A 50 7.19 -25.74 6.32
N ASP A 51 6.13 -26.53 6.40
CA ASP A 51 5.99 -27.74 5.60
C ASP A 51 5.46 -27.37 4.21
N SER A 52 5.98 -28.01 3.17
CA SER A 52 5.58 -27.73 1.78
C SER A 52 4.16 -28.23 1.46
N VAL A 53 3.69 -29.25 2.20
CA VAL A 53 2.40 -29.92 1.96
C VAL A 53 1.35 -29.49 2.98
N ASN A 54 1.74 -29.44 4.25
CA ASN A 54 0.86 -29.23 5.41
C ASN A 54 0.93 -27.80 5.96
N GLY A 55 1.89 -26.98 5.51
CA GLY A 55 2.04 -25.60 5.96
C GLY A 55 2.54 -25.48 7.41
N ILE A 56 1.84 -24.70 8.23
CA ILE A 56 2.23 -24.34 9.61
C ILE A 56 1.13 -24.71 10.60
N SER A 57 1.49 -24.97 11.86
CA SER A 57 0.50 -25.22 12.91
C SER A 57 -0.16 -23.92 13.37
N SER A 58 -1.44 -23.99 13.76
CA SER A 58 -2.20 -22.87 14.32
C SER A 58 -1.56 -22.29 15.59
N SER A 59 -0.89 -23.12 16.39
CA SER A 59 -0.16 -22.72 17.59
C SER A 59 1.06 -21.83 17.31
N GLU A 60 1.60 -21.85 16.09
CA GLU A 60 2.78 -21.07 15.71
C GLU A 60 2.44 -19.69 15.16
N VAL A 61 1.16 -19.42 14.85
CA VAL A 61 0.71 -18.21 14.17
C VAL A 61 1.06 -16.96 14.96
N ASP A 62 0.80 -16.94 16.27
CA ASP A 62 1.07 -15.77 17.11
C ASP A 62 2.58 -15.50 17.24
N THR A 63 3.39 -16.57 17.32
CA THR A 63 4.84 -16.45 17.34
C THR A 63 5.36 -15.88 16.01
N ARG A 64 4.84 -16.36 14.88
CA ARG A 64 5.20 -15.86 13.55
C ARG A 64 4.77 -14.42 13.33
N LYS A 65 3.58 -14.03 13.76
CA LYS A 65 3.12 -12.63 13.73
C LYS A 65 4.03 -11.72 14.54
N SER A 66 4.53 -12.18 15.69
CA SER A 66 5.46 -11.40 16.51
C SER A 66 6.81 -11.16 15.83
N PHE A 67 7.24 -12.06 14.93
CA PHE A 67 8.52 -11.98 14.23
C PHE A 67 8.42 -11.26 12.87
N PHE A 68 7.44 -11.64 12.04
CA PHE A 68 7.28 -11.10 10.69
C PHE A 68 6.38 -9.87 10.62
N GLY A 69 5.63 -9.57 11.69
CA GLY A 69 4.60 -8.55 11.71
C GLY A 69 3.23 -9.09 11.31
N SER A 70 2.22 -8.23 11.44
CA SER A 70 0.86 -8.52 10.96
C SER A 70 0.79 -8.36 9.45
N ASN A 71 0.13 -9.28 8.75
CA ASN A 71 -0.22 -9.11 7.33
C ASN A 71 -1.44 -8.17 7.19
N TYR A 72 -1.29 -6.95 7.68
CA TYR A 72 -2.29 -5.90 7.62
C TYR A 72 -1.63 -4.67 7.06
N VAL A 73 -2.02 -4.30 5.84
CA VAL A 73 -1.69 -2.99 5.28
C VAL A 73 -2.63 -2.00 5.96
N GLU A 74 -2.07 -1.14 6.80
CA GLU A 74 -2.85 -0.07 7.42
C GLU A 74 -3.42 0.81 6.29
N PRO A 75 -4.74 1.01 6.22
CA PRO A 75 -5.31 1.91 5.23
C PRO A 75 -4.82 3.33 5.53
N ASP A 76 -4.60 4.12 4.48
CA ASP A 76 -4.31 5.53 4.65
C ASP A 76 -5.39 6.18 5.52
N PRO A 77 -5.01 7.07 6.46
CA PRO A 77 -6.00 7.74 7.29
C PRO A 77 -6.98 8.49 6.38
N PRO A 78 -8.29 8.44 6.67
CA PRO A 78 -9.28 9.11 5.82
C PRO A 78 -9.00 10.61 5.76
N ASP A 79 -9.14 11.18 4.57
CA ASP A 79 -9.02 12.63 4.40
C ASP A 79 -10.03 13.36 5.31
N SER A 80 -9.61 14.49 5.84
CA SER A 80 -10.51 15.31 6.66
C SER A 80 -11.66 15.86 5.81
N ILE A 81 -12.84 16.06 6.41
CA ILE A 81 -14.00 16.67 5.73
C ILE A 81 -13.62 18.02 5.10
N PHE A 82 -12.75 18.79 5.74
CA PHE A 82 -12.26 20.07 5.22
C PHE A 82 -11.39 19.91 3.98
N GLN A 83 -10.52 18.90 3.93
CA GLN A 83 -9.70 18.62 2.77
C GLN A 83 -10.57 18.17 1.58
N ILE A 84 -11.52 17.27 1.83
CA ILE A 84 -12.48 16.82 0.81
C ILE A 84 -13.31 18.00 0.29
N ALA A 85 -13.77 18.88 1.17
CA ALA A 85 -14.50 20.08 0.77
C ALA A 85 -13.62 21.05 -0.04
N TRP A 86 -12.35 21.20 0.33
CA TRP A 86 -11.39 22.05 -0.38
C TRP A 86 -11.02 21.50 -1.76
N GLU A 87 -10.86 20.18 -1.88
CA GLU A 87 -10.66 19.50 -3.15
C GLU A 87 -11.89 19.63 -4.05
N ALA A 88 -13.09 19.44 -3.51
CA ALA A 88 -14.34 19.61 -4.26
C ALA A 88 -14.55 21.07 -4.73
N LEU A 89 -14.18 22.06 -3.92
CA LEU A 89 -14.33 23.48 -4.26
C LEU A 89 -13.49 23.93 -5.45
N GLN A 90 -12.41 23.20 -5.78
CA GLN A 90 -11.55 23.50 -6.93
C GLN A 90 -12.16 23.10 -8.27
N ASP A 91 -13.36 22.52 -8.29
CA ASP A 91 -14.10 22.27 -9.53
C ASP A 91 -14.43 23.58 -10.27
N PRO A 92 -14.10 23.72 -11.57
CA PRO A 92 -14.33 24.96 -12.32
C PRO A 92 -15.78 25.45 -12.32
N CYS A 93 -16.77 24.54 -12.27
CA CYS A 93 -18.18 24.93 -12.21
C CYS A 93 -18.53 25.51 -10.83
N LEU A 94 -18.03 24.92 -9.74
CA LEU A 94 -18.21 25.46 -8.38
C LEU A 94 -17.54 26.83 -8.21
N ILE A 95 -16.33 27.00 -8.74
CA ILE A 95 -15.63 28.30 -8.75
C ILE A 95 -16.47 29.36 -9.49
N PHE A 96 -17.01 29.01 -10.66
CA PHE A 96 -17.86 29.92 -11.42
C PHE A 96 -19.14 30.31 -10.66
N LEU A 97 -19.78 29.35 -9.98
CA LEU A 97 -20.94 29.61 -9.14
C LEU A 97 -20.61 30.50 -7.93
N CYS A 98 -19.47 30.30 -7.27
CA CYS A 98 -19.00 31.17 -6.20
C CYS A 98 -18.78 32.60 -6.70
N PHE A 99 -18.13 32.77 -7.86
CA PHE A 99 -17.93 34.09 -8.47
C PHE A 99 -19.26 34.78 -8.79
N ALA A 100 -20.20 34.07 -9.43
CA ALA A 100 -21.53 34.60 -9.74
C ALA A 100 -22.29 35.01 -8.47
N ALA A 101 -22.17 34.24 -7.38
CA ALA A 101 -22.75 34.58 -6.08
C ALA A 101 -22.13 35.85 -5.49
N PHE A 102 -20.80 36.00 -5.53
CA PHE A 102 -20.13 37.22 -5.07
C PHE A 102 -20.58 38.44 -5.87
N VAL A 103 -20.60 38.36 -7.20
CA VAL A 103 -21.08 39.45 -8.06
C VAL A 103 -22.51 39.83 -7.69
N SER A 104 -23.41 38.84 -7.58
CA SER A 104 -24.81 39.07 -7.22
C SER A 104 -24.98 39.71 -5.85
N PHE A 105 -24.16 39.30 -4.87
CA PHE A 105 -24.15 39.87 -3.53
C PHE A 105 -23.70 41.34 -3.52
N PHE A 106 -22.61 41.66 -4.23
CA PHE A 106 -22.14 43.04 -4.37
C PHE A 106 -23.17 43.92 -5.04
N PHE A 107 -23.76 43.49 -6.16
CA PHE A 107 -24.83 44.24 -6.82
C PHE A 107 -26.05 44.40 -5.91
N GLY A 108 -26.46 43.36 -5.19
CA GLY A 108 -27.61 43.42 -4.28
C GLY A 108 -27.43 44.41 -3.13
N ILE A 109 -26.23 44.47 -2.53
CA ILE A 109 -25.95 45.39 -1.43
C ILE A 109 -25.74 46.82 -1.94
N LEU A 110 -24.97 47.00 -3.02
CA LEU A 110 -24.64 48.33 -3.53
C LEU A 110 -25.84 49.03 -4.18
N PHE A 111 -26.76 48.27 -4.80
CA PHE A 111 -27.93 48.85 -5.46
C PHE A 111 -29.11 49.13 -4.51
N HIS A 112 -29.15 48.52 -3.32
CA HIS A 112 -30.20 48.78 -2.32
C HIS A 112 -30.01 50.10 -1.54
N GLN A 113 -28.88 50.79 -1.71
CA GLN A 113 -28.53 52.03 -1.01
C GLN A 113 -28.69 53.31 -1.86
N GLY A 114 -29.37 53.24 -3.02
CA GLY A 114 -29.56 54.35 -3.97
C GLY A 114 -31.01 54.71 -4.21
#